data_AF-A0A7C1HAW0-F1
#
_entry.id   AF-A0A7C1HAW0-F1
#
_cell.length_a   1.000
_cell.length_b   1.000
_cell.length_c   1.000
_cell.angle_alpha   90.00
_cell.angle_beta   90.00
_cell.angle_gamma   90.00
#
_symmetry.space_group_name_H-M   'P 1'
#
loop_
_entity.id
_entity.type
_entity.pdbx_description
1 polymer ?
#
loop_
_entity_poly.entity_id
_entity_poly.type
_entity_poly.pdbx_seq_one_letter_code
_entity_poly.pdbx_strand_id
1 'polypeptide(L)'
;MIKLAKTIILILISTNVIFCQPEYTNLASNYKQNWTPNDLIVYLNIPERPVNAIEGSEFVNRVTDLSIIDRERAVVSEILSGNMPSFSRKLKAVKINKTINGNSYELIFYSGCDYMAIGSDQDYFYIPMTPSTAQYLADSINCTLPTKKMVDIIYSRAEFKLRPQPIPPSDTMITVPVFWQHTDSIKQQFTQLGFDRSADSIVGGTKKDIIISNKIYSSDRNYQRVVIYGWHLSENNPIQPVYNGHIAMYADYSHGVRLISNLAFLNGDSIQIDDILMDSSLWLLLSSEGVINKPHYPASNFLTSLESRLENSQIDYKLYQNYPNPFNPTTTSAGKIRTSKQDRKKFHKRINDCPENGDFSQKADGD
;
A
#
# COMPACT_ATOMS: atom_id res chain seq x y z
N MET A 1 -43.89 24.54 -32.23
CA MET A 1 -43.98 23.36 -31.34
C MET A 1 -42.64 22.65 -31.12
N ILE A 2 -41.81 22.41 -32.14
CA ILE A 2 -40.54 21.66 -32.02
C ILE A 2 -39.47 22.37 -31.15
N LYS A 3 -39.38 23.71 -31.17
CA LYS A 3 -38.45 24.47 -30.30
C LYS A 3 -38.83 24.38 -28.81
N LEU A 4 -40.12 24.41 -28.49
CA LEU A 4 -40.61 24.33 -27.11
C LEU A 4 -40.38 22.94 -26.51
N ALA A 5 -40.55 21.88 -27.30
CA ALA A 5 -40.25 20.51 -26.89
C ALA A 5 -38.75 20.30 -26.60
N LYS A 6 -37.84 20.90 -27.40
CA LYS A 6 -36.39 20.82 -27.15
C LYS A 6 -35.96 21.55 -25.88
N THR A 7 -36.56 22.69 -25.55
CA THR A 7 -36.27 23.42 -24.32
C THR A 7 -36.79 22.68 -23.07
N ILE A 8 -37.95 22.05 -23.15
CA ILE A 8 -38.51 21.24 -22.04
C ILE A 8 -37.67 19.98 -21.81
N ILE A 9 -37.20 19.31 -22.87
CA ILE A 9 -36.29 18.15 -22.75
C ILE A 9 -34.94 18.57 -22.16
N LEU A 10 -34.39 19.74 -22.52
CA LEU A 10 -33.13 20.23 -21.96
C LEU A 10 -33.24 20.58 -20.47
N ILE A 11 -34.39 21.12 -20.03
CA ILE A 11 -34.69 21.43 -18.62
C ILE A 11 -34.94 20.15 -17.80
N LEU A 12 -35.57 19.13 -18.40
CA LEU A 12 -35.77 17.82 -17.75
C LEU A 12 -34.45 17.02 -17.64
N ILE A 13 -33.54 17.17 -18.60
CA ILE A 13 -32.21 16.56 -18.53
C ILE A 13 -31.33 17.29 -17.50
N SER A 14 -31.38 18.62 -17.43
CA SER A 14 -30.60 19.36 -16.42
C SER A 14 -31.13 19.18 -14.99
N THR A 15 -32.45 19.02 -14.80
CA THR A 15 -33.02 18.73 -13.47
C THR A 15 -32.77 17.29 -13.01
N ASN A 16 -32.79 16.29 -13.90
CA ASN A 16 -32.40 14.92 -13.53
C ASN A 16 -30.89 14.77 -13.32
N VAL A 17 -30.04 15.59 -13.96
CA VAL A 17 -28.58 15.60 -13.69
C VAL A 17 -28.24 16.25 -12.34
N ILE A 18 -29.08 17.17 -11.85
CA ILE A 18 -28.91 17.80 -10.53
C ILE A 18 -29.46 16.90 -9.39
N PHE A 19 -30.46 16.05 -9.66
CA PHE A 19 -31.06 15.15 -8.66
C PHE A 19 -30.61 13.68 -8.74
N CYS A 20 -29.76 13.29 -9.69
CA CYS A 20 -29.11 11.97 -9.76
C CYS A 20 -27.58 12.04 -9.75
N GLN A 21 -26.99 13.00 -9.04
CA GLN A 21 -25.65 12.76 -8.51
C GLN A 21 -25.81 11.80 -7.32
N PRO A 22 -25.14 10.64 -7.30
CA PRO A 22 -25.09 9.85 -6.07
C PRO A 22 -24.52 10.78 -5.00
N GLU A 23 -25.30 11.02 -3.94
CA GLU A 23 -24.74 11.54 -2.71
C GLU A 23 -23.61 10.60 -2.34
N TYR A 24 -22.38 11.11 -2.37
CA TYR A 24 -21.24 10.44 -1.77
C TYR A 24 -21.62 10.20 -0.30
N THR A 25 -22.08 9.00 0.01
CA THR A 25 -22.19 8.54 1.39
C THR A 25 -20.77 8.35 1.88
N ASN A 26 -20.16 9.46 2.31
CA ASN A 26 -18.96 9.48 3.11
C ASN A 26 -19.22 8.65 4.38
N LEU A 27 -18.92 7.35 4.32
CA LEU A 27 -18.77 6.52 5.52
C LEU A 27 -17.69 7.12 6.46
N ALA A 28 -16.84 8.03 5.96
CA ALA A 28 -15.83 8.78 6.71
C ALA A 28 -16.33 10.08 7.39
N SER A 29 -17.54 10.60 7.10
CA SER A 29 -17.91 11.99 7.47
C SER A 29 -18.51 12.20 8.87
N ASN A 30 -18.88 11.15 9.60
CA ASN A 30 -19.63 11.30 10.87
C ASN A 30 -18.81 11.02 12.14
N TYR A 31 -17.54 10.65 12.03
CA TYR A 31 -16.64 10.57 13.18
C TYR A 31 -15.69 11.76 13.16
N LYS A 32 -15.98 12.79 13.98
CA LYS A 32 -14.96 13.79 14.32
C LYS A 32 -13.90 13.07 15.15
N GLN A 33 -12.72 12.86 14.57
CA GLN A 33 -11.54 12.45 15.32
C GLN A 33 -11.23 13.53 16.36
N ASN A 34 -11.47 13.23 17.63
CA ASN A 34 -11.22 14.13 18.76
C ASN A 34 -9.75 14.04 19.20
N TRP A 35 -8.82 14.14 18.25
CA TRP A 35 -7.39 14.16 18.55
C TRP A 35 -6.98 15.54 19.03
N THR A 36 -5.94 15.57 19.85
CA THR A 36 -5.31 16.77 20.35
C THR A 36 -3.83 16.77 19.96
N PRO A 37 -3.16 17.94 19.92
CA PRO A 37 -1.72 18.02 19.66
C PRO A 37 -0.83 17.22 20.65
N ASN A 38 -1.37 16.80 21.79
CA ASN A 38 -0.66 16.03 22.81
C ASN A 38 -0.75 14.51 22.62
N ASP A 39 -1.63 14.03 21.73
CA ASP A 39 -1.74 12.61 21.45
C ASP A 39 -0.48 12.14 20.71
N LEU A 40 0.26 11.21 21.33
CA LEU A 40 1.50 10.68 20.74
C LEU A 40 1.22 9.52 19.77
N ILE A 41 0.16 8.76 20.04
CA ILE A 41 -0.30 7.63 19.23
C ILE A 41 -1.80 7.79 19.00
N VAL A 42 -2.19 7.66 17.74
CA VAL A 42 -3.59 7.62 17.30
C VAL A 42 -3.77 6.43 16.36
N TYR A 43 -5.01 6.14 15.96
CA TYR A 43 -5.33 4.94 15.19
C TYR A 43 -6.07 5.29 13.90
N LEU A 44 -5.79 4.54 12.84
CA LEU A 44 -6.56 4.61 11.60
C LEU A 44 -8.06 4.45 11.87
N ASN A 45 -8.89 5.23 11.19
CA ASN A 45 -10.34 5.12 11.27
C ASN A 45 -10.83 3.95 10.41
N ILE A 46 -10.56 2.72 10.86
CA ILE A 46 -10.99 1.48 10.22
C ILE A 46 -11.68 0.56 11.24
N PRO A 47 -12.57 -0.35 10.80
CA PRO A 47 -13.18 -1.32 11.70
C PRO A 47 -12.16 -2.19 12.44
N GLU A 48 -12.56 -2.70 13.60
CA GLU A 48 -11.83 -3.76 14.30
C GLU A 48 -11.64 -4.98 13.40
N ARG A 49 -10.52 -5.70 13.60
CA ARG A 49 -10.27 -6.90 12.80
C ARG A 49 -11.36 -7.94 13.03
N PRO A 50 -12.05 -8.43 11.97
CA PRO A 50 -13.01 -9.50 12.12
C PRO A 50 -12.37 -10.74 12.74
N VAL A 51 -13.06 -11.43 13.65
CA VAL A 51 -12.55 -12.63 14.33
C VAL A 51 -12.22 -13.75 13.35
N ASN A 52 -12.94 -13.81 12.23
CA ASN A 52 -12.75 -14.77 11.13
C ASN A 52 -11.98 -14.19 9.94
N ALA A 53 -11.30 -13.05 10.10
CA ALA A 53 -10.47 -12.49 9.06
C ALA A 53 -9.32 -13.44 8.72
N ILE A 54 -9.03 -13.57 7.43
CA ILE A 54 -7.98 -14.46 6.94
C ILE A 54 -6.59 -13.95 7.36
N GLU A 55 -5.63 -14.87 7.44
CA GLU A 55 -4.24 -14.54 7.72
C GLU A 55 -3.50 -14.08 6.46
N GLY A 56 -2.32 -13.45 6.64
CA GLY A 56 -1.51 -12.95 5.55
C GLY A 56 -1.12 -14.02 4.53
N SER A 57 -0.69 -15.20 5.00
CA SER A 57 -0.36 -16.34 4.14
C SER A 57 -1.57 -16.88 3.36
N GLU A 58 -2.77 -16.86 3.97
CA GLU A 58 -4.00 -17.27 3.29
C GLU A 58 -4.39 -16.26 2.20
N PHE A 59 -4.27 -14.96 2.49
CA PHE A 59 -4.51 -13.93 1.49
C PHE A 59 -3.52 -14.04 0.31
N VAL A 60 -2.24 -14.32 0.57
CA VAL A 60 -1.24 -14.58 -0.49
C VAL A 60 -1.71 -15.70 -1.43
N ASN A 61 -2.17 -16.82 -0.89
CA ASN A 61 -2.69 -17.93 -1.69
C ASN A 61 -3.90 -17.51 -2.53
N ARG A 62 -4.81 -16.70 -1.96
CA ARG A 62 -6.01 -16.20 -2.65
C ARG A 62 -5.67 -15.30 -3.84
N VAL A 63 -4.62 -14.47 -3.73
CA VAL A 63 -4.35 -13.44 -4.74
C VAL A 63 -3.21 -13.76 -5.72
N THR A 64 -2.52 -14.88 -5.54
CA THR A 64 -1.34 -15.24 -6.35
C THR A 64 -1.61 -15.32 -7.85
N ASP A 65 -2.73 -15.94 -8.24
CA ASP A 65 -3.10 -16.17 -9.63
C ASP A 65 -4.08 -15.11 -10.18
N LEU A 66 -4.39 -14.07 -9.40
CA LEU A 66 -5.34 -13.03 -9.81
C LEU A 66 -4.72 -12.04 -10.80
N SER A 67 -5.59 -11.47 -11.63
CA SER A 67 -5.24 -10.27 -12.37
C SER A 67 -4.85 -9.14 -11.40
N ILE A 68 -4.01 -8.20 -11.83
CA ILE A 68 -3.67 -7.04 -10.99
C ILE A 68 -4.93 -6.32 -10.51
N ILE A 69 -5.95 -6.15 -11.36
CA ILE A 69 -7.19 -5.47 -10.98
C ILE A 69 -7.90 -6.25 -9.85
N ASP A 70 -8.09 -7.56 -10.00
CA ASP A 70 -8.81 -8.36 -9.00
C ASP A 70 -8.02 -8.48 -7.69
N ARG A 71 -6.68 -8.52 -7.76
CA ARG A 71 -5.82 -8.39 -6.58
C ARG A 71 -6.07 -7.07 -5.86
N GLU A 72 -6.04 -5.94 -6.56
CA GLU A 72 -6.24 -4.61 -5.94
C GLU A 72 -7.65 -4.49 -5.31
N ARG A 73 -8.67 -5.08 -5.93
CA ARG A 73 -10.02 -5.17 -5.34
C ARG A 73 -10.02 -6.00 -4.05
N ALA A 74 -9.36 -7.15 -4.05
CA ALA A 74 -9.23 -7.99 -2.86
C ALA A 74 -8.48 -7.27 -1.74
N VAL A 75 -7.42 -6.51 -2.06
CA VAL A 75 -6.69 -5.68 -1.10
C VAL A 75 -7.61 -4.64 -0.46
N VAL A 76 -8.35 -3.90 -1.27
CA VAL A 76 -9.29 -2.89 -0.76
C VAL A 76 -10.32 -3.52 0.17
N SER A 77 -10.92 -4.65 -0.23
CA SER A 77 -11.91 -5.36 0.57
C SER A 77 -11.36 -5.77 1.93
N GLU A 78 -10.17 -6.38 1.98
CA GLU A 78 -9.56 -6.81 3.24
C GLU A 78 -9.24 -5.61 4.15
N ILE A 79 -8.58 -4.58 3.62
CA ILE A 79 -8.20 -3.40 4.40
C ILE A 79 -9.43 -2.66 4.96
N LEU A 80 -10.44 -2.38 4.13
CA LEU A 80 -11.62 -1.63 4.56
C LEU A 80 -12.55 -2.45 5.47
N SER A 81 -12.50 -3.79 5.39
CA SER A 81 -13.13 -4.66 6.39
C SER A 81 -12.41 -4.67 7.74
N GLY A 82 -11.23 -4.04 7.81
CA GLY A 82 -10.38 -4.04 8.98
C GLY A 82 -9.47 -5.25 9.08
N ASN A 83 -9.10 -5.97 8.03
CA ASN A 83 -8.10 -7.05 8.13
C ASN A 83 -6.66 -6.52 8.07
N MET A 84 -6.25 -5.84 9.13
CA MET A 84 -4.89 -5.31 9.29
C MET A 84 -4.27 -5.70 10.64
N PRO A 85 -2.96 -5.97 10.70
CA PRO A 85 -2.26 -6.17 11.95
C PRO A 85 -2.21 -4.88 12.78
N SER A 86 -2.13 -4.99 14.11
CA SER A 86 -2.23 -3.87 15.05
C SER A 86 -1.18 -2.79 14.80
N PHE A 87 0.07 -3.18 14.51
CA PHE A 87 1.16 -2.25 14.23
C PHE A 87 0.90 -1.36 13.00
N SER A 88 0.14 -1.85 12.02
CA SER A 88 -0.16 -1.17 10.76
C SER A 88 -1.31 -0.18 10.90
N ARG A 89 -2.01 -0.21 12.05
CA ARG A 89 -3.12 0.70 12.39
C ARG A 89 -2.69 1.93 13.18
N LYS A 90 -1.52 1.86 13.81
CA LYS A 90 -1.00 2.89 14.69
C LYS A 90 -0.38 4.01 13.85
N LEU A 91 -0.77 5.25 14.14
CA LEU A 91 -0.11 6.44 13.65
C LEU A 91 0.58 7.13 14.83
N LYS A 92 1.85 7.50 14.65
CA LYS A 92 2.64 8.19 15.65
C LYS A 92 2.87 9.65 15.27
N ALA A 93 2.80 10.52 16.26
CA ALA A 93 3.04 11.94 16.12
C ALA A 93 4.51 12.21 15.69
N VAL A 94 4.67 13.00 14.64
CA VAL A 94 5.95 13.49 14.13
C VAL A 94 5.93 15.01 14.19
N LYS A 95 6.69 15.56 15.15
CA LYS A 95 6.82 17.01 15.37
C LYS A 95 7.98 17.60 14.57
N ILE A 96 7.71 18.67 13.84
CA ILE A 96 8.73 19.49 13.16
C ILE A 96 8.57 20.96 13.57
N ASN A 97 9.70 21.66 13.66
CA ASN A 97 9.76 23.09 13.88
C ASN A 97 10.49 23.74 12.70
N LYS A 98 9.93 24.80 12.14
CA LYS A 98 10.56 25.52 11.02
C LYS A 98 10.20 27.00 11.02
N THR A 99 11.20 27.84 10.75
CA THR A 99 10.99 29.26 10.47
C THR A 99 10.79 29.48 8.98
N ILE A 100 9.70 30.15 8.59
CA ILE A 100 9.39 30.54 7.22
C ILE A 100 9.11 32.05 7.22
N ASN A 101 9.89 32.81 6.43
CA ASN A 101 9.75 34.27 6.33
C ASN A 101 9.72 35.01 7.68
N GLY A 102 10.52 34.55 8.65
CA GLY A 102 10.59 35.13 9.99
C GLY A 102 9.58 34.59 11.01
N ASN A 103 8.56 33.85 10.57
CA ASN A 103 7.56 33.23 11.44
C ASN A 103 7.96 31.80 11.81
N SER A 104 7.91 31.46 13.10
CA SER A 104 8.16 30.09 13.59
C SER A 104 6.87 29.27 13.54
N TYR A 105 6.96 28.08 12.97
CA TYR A 105 5.86 27.12 12.89
C TYR A 105 6.24 25.82 13.57
N GLU A 106 5.36 25.34 14.45
CA GLU A 106 5.36 23.97 14.95
C GLU A 106 4.28 23.18 14.21
N LEU A 107 4.67 22.12 13.51
CA LEU A 107 3.74 21.19 12.88
C LEU A 107 3.87 19.81 13.51
N ILE A 108 2.73 19.22 13.87
CA ILE A 108 2.61 17.83 14.29
C ILE A 108 1.75 17.12 13.26
N PHE A 109 2.31 16.14 12.56
CA PHE A 109 1.56 15.24 11.69
C PHE A 109 1.68 13.81 12.18
N TYR A 110 0.73 12.94 11.81
CA TYR A 110 0.71 11.55 12.28
C TYR A 110 1.07 10.59 11.16
N SER A 111 2.17 9.87 11.34
CA SER A 111 2.66 8.88 10.37
C SER A 111 2.36 7.47 10.82
N GLY A 112 1.96 6.59 9.90
CA GLY A 112 1.90 5.16 10.16
C GLY A 112 3.22 4.66 10.73
N CYS A 113 3.14 3.90 11.83
CA CYS A 113 4.30 3.28 12.46
C CYS A 113 5.01 2.32 11.49
N ASP A 114 4.26 1.66 10.61
CA ASP A 114 4.79 0.76 9.60
C ASP A 114 3.97 0.88 8.29
N TYR A 115 4.37 0.12 7.27
CA TYR A 115 3.64 0.01 6.02
C TYR A 115 2.33 -0.79 6.19
N MET A 116 1.39 -0.54 5.29
CA MET A 116 0.14 -1.30 5.18
C MET A 116 0.42 -2.79 4.97
N ALA A 117 -0.30 -3.62 5.73
CA ALA A 117 -0.24 -5.07 5.64
C ALA A 117 -1.63 -5.69 5.87
N ILE A 118 -1.83 -6.91 5.36
CA ILE A 118 -3.05 -7.70 5.55
C ILE A 118 -2.74 -8.90 6.43
N GLY A 119 -3.62 -9.23 7.37
CA GLY A 119 -3.50 -10.37 8.28
C GLY A 119 -3.39 -9.97 9.76
N SER A 120 -2.89 -10.89 10.59
CA SER A 120 -2.66 -10.65 12.03
C SER A 120 -1.22 -10.23 12.34
N ASP A 121 -0.95 -9.85 13.59
CA ASP A 121 0.41 -9.53 14.04
C ASP A 121 1.41 -10.68 13.86
N GLN A 122 0.92 -11.93 13.83
CA GLN A 122 1.75 -13.13 13.70
C GLN A 122 1.88 -13.62 12.26
N ASP A 123 0.84 -13.42 11.44
CA ASP A 123 0.84 -13.78 10.04
C ASP A 123 0.26 -12.64 9.19
N TYR A 124 1.13 -11.76 8.75
CA TYR A 124 0.80 -10.62 7.89
C TYR A 124 1.57 -10.64 6.57
N PHE A 125 1.00 -9.96 5.58
CA PHE A 125 1.60 -9.73 4.28
C PHE A 125 1.74 -8.22 4.00
N TYR A 126 2.98 -7.71 3.84
CA TYR A 126 3.17 -6.36 3.30
C TYR A 126 2.83 -6.37 1.82
N ILE A 127 1.76 -5.67 1.45
CA ILE A 127 1.20 -5.73 0.10
C ILE A 127 1.59 -4.49 -0.72
N PRO A 128 2.48 -4.64 -1.73
CA PRO A 128 2.60 -3.67 -2.82
C PRO A 128 1.27 -3.47 -3.53
N MET A 129 0.93 -2.22 -3.80
CA MET A 129 -0.30 -1.84 -4.50
C MET A 129 -0.04 -0.75 -5.54
N THR A 130 -0.98 -0.55 -6.44
CA THR A 130 -0.94 0.58 -7.38
C THR A 130 -1.15 1.90 -6.64
N PRO A 131 -0.59 3.03 -7.12
CA PRO A 131 -0.85 4.35 -6.55
C PRO A 131 -2.33 4.71 -6.47
N SER A 132 -3.17 4.29 -7.43
CA SER A 132 -4.61 4.57 -7.38
C SER A 132 -5.31 3.84 -6.23
N THR A 133 -4.90 2.61 -5.93
CA THR A 133 -5.44 1.87 -4.78
C THR A 133 -4.93 2.43 -3.46
N ALA A 134 -3.65 2.80 -3.40
CA ALA A 134 -3.07 3.47 -2.25
C ALA A 134 -3.80 4.78 -1.93
N GLN A 135 -4.07 5.59 -2.96
CA GLN A 135 -4.84 6.84 -2.83
C GLN A 135 -6.27 6.55 -2.37
N TYR A 136 -6.98 5.63 -3.02
CA TYR A 136 -8.35 5.28 -2.66
C TYR A 136 -8.47 4.83 -1.20
N LEU A 137 -7.54 3.99 -0.73
CA LEU A 137 -7.48 3.57 0.66
C LEU A 137 -7.20 4.73 1.60
N ALA A 138 -6.24 5.60 1.25
CA ALA A 138 -5.93 6.79 2.04
C ALA A 138 -7.14 7.71 2.18
N ASP A 139 -7.82 8.03 1.07
CA ASP A 139 -9.02 8.86 1.06
C ASP A 139 -10.14 8.26 1.92
N SER A 140 -10.36 6.94 1.80
CA SER A 140 -11.41 6.20 2.52
C SER A 140 -11.26 6.23 4.04
N ILE A 141 -10.05 6.48 4.56
CA ILE A 141 -9.72 6.41 6.00
C ILE A 141 -9.16 7.75 6.53
N ASN A 142 -9.41 8.85 5.82
CA ASN A 142 -8.97 10.22 6.14
C ASN A 142 -7.44 10.37 6.26
N CYS A 143 -6.72 9.72 5.37
CA CYS A 143 -5.27 9.77 5.23
C CYS A 143 -4.84 10.37 3.88
N THR A 144 -3.55 10.62 3.75
CA THR A 144 -2.85 10.97 2.51
C THR A 144 -1.58 10.12 2.39
N LEU A 145 -0.94 10.16 1.22
CA LEU A 145 0.37 9.53 0.98
C LEU A 145 1.50 10.54 1.31
N PRO A 146 2.68 10.08 1.75
CA PRO A 146 3.74 11.00 2.16
C PRO A 146 4.35 11.72 0.95
N THR A 147 4.89 12.91 1.15
CA THR A 147 5.84 13.49 0.18
C THR A 147 7.25 12.94 0.38
N LYS A 148 8.16 13.17 -0.56
CA LYS A 148 9.61 12.91 -0.37
C LYS A 148 10.12 13.42 0.99
N LYS A 149 9.79 14.68 1.31
CA LYS A 149 10.28 15.33 2.53
C LYS A 149 9.71 14.68 3.79
N MET A 150 8.44 14.27 3.77
CA MET A 150 7.85 13.53 4.88
C MET A 150 8.55 12.19 5.06
N VAL A 151 8.82 11.44 3.99
CA VAL A 151 9.56 10.17 4.06
C VAL A 151 10.93 10.37 4.73
N ASP A 152 11.69 11.40 4.36
CA ASP A 152 12.99 11.70 4.99
C ASP A 152 12.87 12.03 6.49
N ILE A 153 11.85 12.82 6.86
CA ILE A 153 11.58 13.17 8.27
C ILE A 153 11.21 11.90 9.04
N ILE A 154 10.28 11.09 8.52
CA ILE A 154 9.83 9.85 9.15
C ILE A 154 11.02 8.89 9.34
N TYR A 155 11.86 8.73 8.31
CA TYR A 155 13.04 7.88 8.43
C TYR A 155 14.01 8.40 9.51
N SER A 156 14.35 9.70 9.53
CA SER A 156 15.24 10.22 10.58
C SER A 156 14.67 10.00 11.99
N ARG A 157 13.34 10.14 12.16
CA ARG A 157 12.64 9.93 13.43
C ARG A 157 12.32 8.48 13.77
N ALA A 158 12.47 7.54 12.84
CA ALA A 158 12.20 6.12 13.08
C ALA A 158 13.08 5.59 14.21
N GLU A 159 12.46 5.07 15.28
CA GLU A 159 13.17 4.47 16.41
C GLU A 159 13.79 3.12 16.02
N PHE A 160 13.21 2.44 15.03
CA PHE A 160 13.73 1.19 14.53
C PHE A 160 13.97 1.26 13.01
N LYS A 161 15.24 1.12 12.61
CA LYS A 161 15.66 1.22 11.21
C LYS A 161 16.17 -0.14 10.75
N LEU A 162 15.52 -0.69 9.72
CA LEU A 162 15.98 -1.90 9.05
C LEU A 162 16.77 -1.55 7.81
N ARG A 163 17.72 -2.42 7.43
CA ARG A 163 18.44 -2.27 6.18
C ARG A 163 17.55 -2.79 5.02
N PRO A 164 17.56 -2.11 3.87
CA PRO A 164 16.99 -2.62 2.63
C PRO A 164 17.45 -4.06 2.32
N GLN A 165 16.55 -4.88 1.77
CA GLN A 165 16.83 -6.26 1.34
C GLN A 165 16.50 -6.42 -0.16
N PRO A 166 17.33 -5.88 -1.07
CA PRO A 166 17.05 -5.96 -2.50
C PRO A 166 17.04 -7.40 -3.01
N ILE A 167 16.03 -7.72 -3.80
CA ILE A 167 15.97 -8.93 -4.63
C ILE A 167 16.43 -8.52 -6.03
N PRO A 168 17.36 -9.26 -6.68
CA PRO A 168 17.84 -8.95 -8.02
C PRO A 168 16.69 -8.73 -9.02
N PRO A 169 16.83 -7.77 -9.97
CA PRO A 169 15.78 -7.50 -10.95
C PRO A 169 15.43 -8.74 -11.79
N SER A 170 14.13 -9.03 -11.91
CA SER A 170 13.57 -10.06 -12.78
C SER A 170 12.11 -9.73 -13.13
N ASP A 171 11.55 -10.38 -14.15
CA ASP A 171 10.14 -10.22 -14.51
C ASP A 171 9.18 -10.69 -13.41
N THR A 172 9.66 -11.52 -12.47
CA THR A 172 8.87 -11.99 -11.33
C THR A 172 8.76 -10.96 -10.21
N MET A 173 9.49 -9.84 -10.27
CA MET A 173 9.54 -8.84 -9.18
C MET A 173 8.20 -8.15 -8.90
N ILE A 174 7.23 -8.26 -9.82
CA ILE A 174 5.87 -7.72 -9.73
C ILE A 174 4.82 -8.77 -9.28
N THR A 175 5.28 -9.97 -8.91
CA THR A 175 4.40 -11.10 -8.57
C THR A 175 4.23 -11.26 -7.06
N VAL A 176 3.06 -11.74 -6.65
CA VAL A 176 2.70 -11.98 -5.24
C VAL A 176 3.71 -12.90 -4.53
N PRO A 177 4.23 -13.98 -5.14
CA PRO A 177 5.28 -14.78 -4.51
C PRO A 177 6.53 -14.00 -4.12
N VAL A 178 7.01 -13.08 -4.97
CA VAL A 178 8.20 -12.26 -4.66
C VAL A 178 7.86 -11.20 -3.61
N PHE A 179 6.63 -10.69 -3.59
CA PHE A 179 6.16 -9.79 -2.52
C PHE A 179 6.18 -10.51 -1.16
N TRP A 180 5.72 -11.76 -1.12
CA TRP A 180 5.72 -12.58 0.08
C TRP A 180 7.15 -12.91 0.54
N GLN A 181 8.01 -13.30 -0.39
CA GLN A 181 9.44 -13.53 -0.12
C GLN A 181 10.11 -12.30 0.53
N HIS A 182 9.81 -11.09 0.05
CA HIS A 182 10.34 -9.87 0.64
C HIS A 182 9.70 -9.54 2.01
N THR A 183 8.43 -9.90 2.22
CA THR A 183 7.82 -9.83 3.55
C THR A 183 8.56 -10.72 4.54
N ASP A 184 8.88 -11.95 4.14
CA ASP A 184 9.62 -12.91 4.96
C ASP A 184 11.03 -12.42 5.31
N SER A 185 11.75 -11.78 4.38
CA SER A 185 13.08 -11.22 4.67
C SER A 185 13.02 -10.06 5.67
N ILE A 186 11.98 -9.21 5.61
CA ILE A 186 11.74 -8.16 6.61
C ILE A 186 11.42 -8.77 7.98
N LYS A 187 10.51 -9.75 8.03
CA LYS A 187 10.16 -10.47 9.28
C LYS A 187 11.39 -11.07 9.95
N GLN A 188 12.26 -11.69 9.15
CA GLN A 188 13.50 -12.26 9.65
C GLN A 188 14.44 -11.20 10.26
N GLN A 189 14.55 -10.01 9.66
CA GLN A 189 15.31 -8.92 10.25
C GLN A 189 14.75 -8.50 11.61
N PHE A 190 13.43 -8.39 11.76
CA PHE A 190 12.82 -8.09 13.06
C PHE A 190 13.18 -9.14 14.12
N THR A 191 13.07 -10.43 13.77
CA THR A 191 13.44 -11.54 14.66
C THR A 191 14.92 -11.50 15.04
N GLN A 192 15.81 -11.32 14.07
CA GLN A 192 17.26 -11.29 14.31
C GLN A 192 17.71 -10.13 15.21
N LEU A 193 17.02 -8.98 15.09
CA LEU A 193 17.33 -7.78 15.85
C LEU A 193 16.50 -7.68 17.14
N GLY A 194 15.67 -8.67 17.46
CA GLY A 194 14.86 -8.71 18.67
C GLY A 194 13.84 -7.58 18.79
N PHE A 195 13.28 -7.11 17.66
CA PHE A 195 12.33 -6.02 17.67
C PHE A 195 10.97 -6.47 18.23
N ASP A 196 10.51 -5.79 19.27
CA ASP A 196 9.17 -5.97 19.80
C ASP A 196 8.14 -5.27 18.91
N ARG A 197 7.36 -6.06 18.17
CA ARG A 197 6.30 -5.57 17.28
C ARG A 197 5.13 -4.92 18.01
N SER A 198 4.99 -5.14 19.32
CA SER A 198 3.97 -4.47 20.12
C SER A 198 4.32 -3.01 20.44
N ALA A 199 5.60 -2.64 20.30
CA ALA A 199 6.08 -1.29 20.57
C ALA A 199 5.46 -0.25 19.63
N ASP A 200 5.20 0.94 20.17
CA ASP A 200 4.71 2.10 19.43
C ASP A 200 5.85 2.84 18.71
N SER A 201 6.64 2.09 17.92
CA SER A 201 7.84 2.59 17.24
C SER A 201 7.60 2.72 15.75
N ILE A 202 8.09 3.82 15.16
CA ILE A 202 8.14 3.96 13.71
C ILE A 202 9.27 3.08 13.18
N VAL A 203 8.93 2.23 12.21
CA VAL A 203 9.87 1.41 11.45
C VAL A 203 10.22 2.11 10.14
N GLY A 204 11.52 2.28 9.87
CA GLY A 204 12.06 2.85 8.64
C GLY A 204 12.96 1.88 7.85
N GLY A 205 13.14 2.15 6.56
CA GLY A 205 14.16 1.50 5.73
C GLY A 205 13.78 0.18 5.05
N THR A 206 12.56 -0.34 5.26
CA THR A 206 12.15 -1.65 4.72
C THR A 206 11.63 -1.61 3.28
N LYS A 207 11.04 -0.49 2.83
CA LYS A 207 10.39 -0.34 1.51
C LYS A 207 10.66 1.05 0.91
N LYS A 208 10.32 1.21 -0.37
CA LYS A 208 10.13 2.49 -1.08
C LYS A 208 8.69 2.95 -0.85
N ASP A 209 8.48 4.19 -0.47
CA ASP A 209 7.15 4.77 -0.34
C ASP A 209 6.61 5.17 -1.73
N ILE A 210 5.33 4.93 -1.96
CA ILE A 210 4.56 5.66 -2.98
C ILE A 210 4.30 7.06 -2.43
N ILE A 211 4.73 8.09 -3.15
CA ILE A 211 4.70 9.47 -2.65
C ILE A 211 3.77 10.40 -3.43
N ILE A 212 3.29 11.44 -2.77
CA ILE A 212 2.72 12.64 -3.39
C ILE A 212 3.85 13.54 -3.92
N SER A 213 3.73 13.95 -5.18
CA SER A 213 4.75 14.73 -5.90
C SER A 213 4.13 15.46 -7.10
N ASN A 214 4.68 16.62 -7.45
CA ASN A 214 4.35 17.32 -8.69
C ASN A 214 4.64 16.47 -9.93
N LYS A 215 5.52 15.47 -9.82
CA LYS A 215 5.84 14.54 -10.91
C LYS A 215 4.66 13.66 -11.33
N ILE A 216 3.64 13.49 -10.50
CA ILE A 216 2.43 12.72 -10.84
C ILE A 216 1.78 13.29 -12.12
N TYR A 217 1.67 14.63 -12.19
CA TYR A 217 1.01 15.36 -13.28
C TYR A 217 1.97 16.03 -14.26
N SER A 218 3.27 15.78 -14.11
CA SER A 218 4.30 16.35 -14.98
C SER A 218 4.07 15.95 -16.45
N SER A 219 4.31 16.89 -17.37
CA SER A 219 4.17 16.72 -18.81
C SER A 219 5.36 16.03 -19.48
N ASP A 220 6.38 15.65 -18.71
CA ASP A 220 7.57 14.91 -19.18
C ASP A 220 7.26 13.48 -19.66
N ARG A 221 6.02 13.04 -19.48
CA ARG A 221 5.57 11.68 -19.76
C ARG A 221 4.09 11.69 -20.21
N ASN A 222 3.77 10.85 -21.19
CA ASN A 222 2.44 10.77 -21.81
C ASN A 222 1.54 9.62 -21.28
N TYR A 223 1.91 8.98 -20.17
CA TYR A 223 1.15 7.91 -19.50
C TYR A 223 0.85 8.27 -18.05
N GLN A 224 -0.06 7.57 -17.36
CA GLN A 224 -0.20 7.70 -15.90
C GLN A 224 0.91 6.92 -15.20
N ARG A 225 1.44 7.44 -14.08
CA ARG A 225 2.67 6.94 -13.44
C ARG A 225 2.51 6.75 -11.94
N VAL A 226 3.38 5.93 -11.37
CA VAL A 226 3.66 5.90 -9.93
C VAL A 226 4.90 6.74 -9.66
N VAL A 227 4.90 7.50 -8.56
CA VAL A 227 6.10 8.19 -8.05
C VAL A 227 6.54 7.51 -6.78
N ILE A 228 7.77 7.01 -6.76
CA ILE A 228 8.35 6.27 -5.63
C ILE A 228 9.63 6.93 -5.12
N TYR A 229 9.88 6.79 -3.82
CA TYR A 229 11.07 7.33 -3.16
C TYR A 229 11.41 6.54 -1.89
N GLY A 230 12.67 6.54 -1.47
CA GLY A 230 13.10 6.09 -0.15
C GLY A 230 13.91 4.80 -0.18
N TRP A 231 13.54 3.83 0.67
CA TRP A 231 14.33 2.61 0.93
C TRP A 231 15.75 2.95 1.40
N HIS A 232 15.81 3.73 2.49
CA HIS A 232 17.03 4.35 2.99
C HIS A 232 18.03 3.37 3.61
N LEU A 233 19.31 3.54 3.27
CA LEU A 233 20.44 2.90 3.94
C LEU A 233 20.85 3.67 5.21
N SER A 234 20.77 5.00 5.14
CA SER A 234 21.03 5.95 6.22
C SER A 234 20.29 7.26 5.95
N GLU A 235 20.33 8.20 6.88
CA GLU A 235 19.75 9.53 6.65
C GLU A 235 20.36 10.17 5.41
N ASN A 236 19.52 10.79 4.59
CA ASN A 236 19.89 11.40 3.31
C ASN A 236 20.52 10.44 2.28
N ASN A 237 20.42 9.12 2.48
CA ASN A 237 20.96 8.10 1.58
C ASN A 237 19.87 7.07 1.18
N PRO A 238 18.87 7.48 0.38
CA PRO A 238 17.88 6.57 -0.19
C PRO A 238 18.48 5.73 -1.33
N ILE A 239 18.18 4.43 -1.37
CA ILE A 239 18.47 3.61 -2.56
C ILE A 239 17.60 4.06 -3.73
N GLN A 240 16.35 4.45 -3.45
CA GLN A 240 15.41 4.94 -4.44
C GLN A 240 15.34 6.47 -4.44
N PRO A 241 15.98 7.16 -5.40
CA PRO A 241 15.70 8.58 -5.63
C PRO A 241 14.27 8.76 -6.13
N VAL A 242 13.76 10.01 -6.14
CA VAL A 242 12.41 10.29 -6.63
C VAL A 242 12.32 9.85 -8.09
N TYR A 243 11.47 8.85 -8.35
CA TYR A 243 11.38 8.20 -9.65
C TYR A 243 9.93 8.09 -10.11
N ASN A 244 9.68 8.55 -11.33
CA ASN A 244 8.36 8.58 -11.98
C ASN A 244 8.33 7.82 -13.33
N GLY A 245 9.29 6.91 -13.54
CA GLY A 245 9.46 6.22 -14.82
C GLY A 245 8.53 5.04 -15.05
N HIS A 246 7.94 4.47 -13.99
CA HIS A 246 7.01 3.35 -14.11
C HIS A 246 5.58 3.82 -14.38
N ILE A 247 4.82 3.02 -15.12
CA ILE A 247 3.37 3.22 -15.33
C ILE A 247 2.61 3.07 -14.01
N ALA A 248 1.42 3.65 -13.91
CA ALA A 248 0.58 3.58 -12.71
C ALA A 248 0.15 2.14 -12.34
N MET A 249 0.18 1.20 -13.28
CA MET A 249 -0.11 -0.22 -12.99
C MET A 249 1.11 -1.01 -12.50
N TYR A 250 2.26 -0.35 -12.32
CA TYR A 250 3.47 -1.01 -11.82
C TYR A 250 3.52 -1.00 -10.29
N ALA A 251 3.70 -2.18 -9.70
CA ALA A 251 4.06 -2.34 -8.30
C ALA A 251 5.00 -3.54 -8.18
N ASP A 252 6.17 -3.34 -7.59
CA ASP A 252 7.12 -4.42 -7.29
C ASP A 252 7.21 -4.70 -5.78
N TYR A 253 7.92 -5.77 -5.43
CA TYR A 253 8.09 -6.21 -4.04
C TYR A 253 8.61 -5.13 -3.08
N SER A 254 9.32 -4.12 -3.59
CA SER A 254 9.95 -3.07 -2.81
C SER A 254 9.01 -1.90 -2.51
N HIS A 255 7.86 -1.80 -3.18
CA HIS A 255 6.86 -0.78 -2.87
C HIS A 255 6.20 -1.03 -1.51
N GLY A 256 6.01 0.05 -0.77
CA GLY A 256 5.27 0.13 0.47
C GLY A 256 4.31 1.32 0.45
N VAL A 257 3.20 1.17 1.16
CA VAL A 257 2.24 2.25 1.38
C VAL A 257 2.25 2.58 2.86
N ARG A 258 2.75 3.77 3.18
CA ARG A 258 2.71 4.34 4.52
C ARG A 258 1.66 5.43 4.52
N LEU A 259 0.69 5.31 5.40
CA LEU A 259 -0.37 6.29 5.52
C LEU A 259 0.06 7.43 6.44
N ILE A 260 -0.26 8.64 6.05
CA ILE A 260 -0.18 9.83 6.90
C ILE A 260 -1.61 10.26 7.18
N SER A 261 -1.96 10.58 8.42
CA SER A 261 -3.24 11.26 8.68
C SER A 261 -3.32 12.54 7.83
N ASN A 262 -4.47 12.78 7.19
CA ASN A 262 -4.68 14.08 6.55
C ASN A 262 -4.89 15.18 7.60
N LEU A 263 -5.43 14.84 8.78
CA LEU A 263 -5.46 15.74 9.93
C LEU A 263 -4.06 15.89 10.57
N ALA A 264 -3.64 17.13 10.76
CA ALA A 264 -2.43 17.54 11.47
C ALA A 264 -2.72 18.74 12.38
N PHE A 265 -1.72 19.17 13.17
CA PHE A 265 -1.81 20.35 14.03
C PHE A 265 -0.68 21.34 13.73
N LEU A 266 -1.03 22.57 13.34
CA LEU A 266 -0.11 23.67 13.11
C LEU A 266 -0.27 24.71 14.21
N ASN A 267 0.76 24.92 15.03
CA ASN A 267 0.73 25.79 16.20
C ASN A 267 -0.43 25.49 17.17
N GLY A 268 -0.86 24.23 17.22
CA GLY A 268 -1.97 23.75 18.06
C GLY A 268 -3.33 23.67 17.36
N ASP A 269 -3.51 24.35 16.22
CA ASP A 269 -4.77 24.34 15.47
C ASP A 269 -4.82 23.22 14.44
N SER A 270 -5.98 22.60 14.27
CA SER A 270 -6.19 21.53 13.27
C SER A 270 -6.06 22.07 11.85
N ILE A 271 -5.34 21.33 10.99
CA ILE A 271 -5.15 21.65 9.57
C ILE A 271 -5.10 20.37 8.74
N GLN A 272 -5.46 20.42 7.46
CA GLN A 272 -5.26 19.30 6.54
C GLN A 272 -3.84 19.34 5.93
N ILE A 273 -3.22 18.17 5.74
CA ILE A 273 -1.93 18.06 5.05
C ILE A 273 -2.02 18.62 3.64
N ASP A 274 -3.12 18.35 2.94
CA ASP A 274 -3.34 18.84 1.58
C ASP A 274 -3.34 20.38 1.52
N ASP A 275 -3.93 21.06 2.52
CA ASP A 275 -3.93 22.53 2.62
C ASP A 275 -2.50 23.07 2.80
N ILE A 276 -1.67 22.40 3.62
CA ILE A 276 -0.26 22.76 3.78
C ILE A 276 0.50 22.60 2.45
N LEU A 277 0.24 21.53 1.70
CA LEU A 277 0.92 21.24 0.44
C LEU A 277 0.54 22.21 -0.69
N MET A 278 -0.71 22.70 -0.68
CA MET A 278 -1.23 23.67 -1.66
C MET A 278 -0.95 25.12 -1.29
N ASP A 279 -0.66 25.43 -0.03
CA ASP A 279 -0.36 26.80 0.41
C ASP A 279 0.97 27.32 -0.13
N SER A 280 0.98 28.58 -0.59
CA SER A 280 2.13 29.24 -1.22
C SER A 280 3.37 29.40 -0.31
N SER A 281 3.19 29.31 1.01
CA SER A 281 4.23 29.49 2.03
C SER A 281 4.44 28.23 2.87
N LEU A 282 3.37 27.57 3.31
CA LEU A 282 3.41 26.44 4.24
C LEU A 282 3.90 25.15 3.57
N TRP A 283 3.89 25.05 2.23
CA TRP A 283 4.47 23.90 1.52
C TRP A 283 5.90 23.61 1.97
N LEU A 284 6.66 24.64 2.39
CA LEU A 284 8.01 24.53 2.91
C LEU A 284 8.12 23.62 4.14
N LEU A 285 7.03 23.37 4.86
CA LEU A 285 6.98 22.42 5.97
C LEU A 285 7.12 20.98 5.47
N LEU A 286 6.38 20.62 4.42
CA LEU A 286 6.16 19.23 4.02
C LEU A 286 6.60 18.87 2.59
N SER A 287 7.01 19.81 1.75
CA SER A 287 7.45 19.55 0.37
C SER A 287 8.86 20.08 0.14
N SER A 288 9.58 19.42 -0.78
CA SER A 288 10.86 19.88 -1.35
C SER A 288 10.74 20.27 -2.82
N GLU A 289 9.53 20.27 -3.37
CA GLU A 289 9.23 20.48 -4.80
C GLU A 289 8.48 21.80 -5.06
N GLY A 290 8.33 22.64 -4.03
CA GLY A 290 7.41 23.77 -4.06
C GLY A 290 5.99 23.36 -3.67
N VAL A 291 5.03 24.22 -4.03
CA VAL A 291 3.60 23.96 -3.91
C VAL A 291 3.22 22.72 -4.72
N ILE A 292 2.43 21.82 -4.13
CA ILE A 292 1.84 20.67 -4.82
C ILE A 292 0.35 20.93 -4.99
N ASN A 293 -0.03 21.46 -6.16
CA ASN A 293 -1.41 21.88 -6.46
C ASN A 293 -2.41 20.72 -6.55
N LYS A 294 -1.91 19.49 -6.72
CA LYS A 294 -2.73 18.28 -6.84
C LYS A 294 -2.11 17.20 -5.95
N PRO A 295 -2.32 17.24 -4.63
CA PRO A 295 -1.67 16.34 -3.68
C PRO A 295 -2.30 14.93 -3.65
N HIS A 296 -2.73 14.41 -4.80
CA HIS A 296 -3.39 13.12 -4.92
C HIS A 296 -3.07 12.45 -6.26
N TYR A 297 -3.17 11.13 -6.33
CA TYR A 297 -3.18 10.41 -7.59
C TYR A 297 -4.56 10.48 -8.28
N PRO A 298 -4.62 10.43 -9.62
CA PRO A 298 -5.89 10.34 -10.33
C PRO A 298 -6.69 9.10 -9.90
N ALA A 299 -8.01 9.25 -9.78
CA ALA A 299 -8.91 8.14 -9.57
C ALA A 299 -8.79 7.10 -10.71
N SER A 300 -8.99 5.83 -10.37
CA SER A 300 -8.98 4.73 -11.34
C SER A 300 -10.37 4.16 -11.54
N ASN A 301 -10.77 3.97 -12.80
CA ASN A 301 -12.09 3.50 -13.18
C ASN A 301 -12.46 2.13 -12.55
N PHE A 302 -11.48 1.24 -12.29
CA PHE A 302 -11.78 -0.06 -11.68
C PHE A 302 -12.16 0.05 -10.20
N LEU A 303 -11.74 1.12 -9.52
CA LEU A 303 -12.09 1.41 -8.12
C LEU A 303 -13.41 2.18 -8.02
N THR A 304 -13.70 3.07 -8.99
CA THR A 304 -15.02 3.72 -9.09
C THR A 304 -16.16 2.70 -9.26
N SER A 305 -15.89 1.55 -9.87
CA SER A 305 -16.85 0.43 -9.94
C SER A 305 -17.01 -0.35 -8.63
N LEU A 306 -16.07 -0.22 -7.68
CA LEU A 306 -16.09 -0.96 -6.42
C LEU A 306 -17.19 -0.47 -5.48
N GLU A 307 -17.42 0.85 -5.46
CA GLU A 307 -18.54 1.49 -4.75
C GLU A 307 -19.91 0.91 -5.17
N SER A 308 -19.99 0.32 -6.37
CA SER A 308 -21.23 -0.28 -6.91
C SER A 308 -21.41 -1.78 -6.66
N ARG A 309 -20.40 -2.50 -6.14
CA ARG A 309 -20.43 -3.99 -6.10
C ARG A 309 -19.63 -4.61 -4.94
N LEU A 310 -19.99 -4.29 -3.70
CA LEU A 310 -19.54 -5.06 -2.52
C LEU A 310 -20.48 -6.25 -2.19
N GLU A 311 -21.01 -6.93 -3.21
CA GLU A 311 -21.74 -8.19 -3.03
C GLU A 311 -21.21 -9.27 -3.99
N ASN A 312 -20.76 -10.38 -3.38
CA ASN A 312 -20.36 -11.66 -3.96
C ASN A 312 -19.05 -11.75 -4.76
N SER A 313 -18.03 -12.32 -4.10
CA SER A 313 -17.16 -13.31 -4.75
C SER A 313 -16.62 -14.35 -3.76
N GLN A 314 -17.02 -15.61 -3.97
CA GLN A 314 -16.27 -16.78 -3.50
C GLN A 314 -15.43 -17.28 -4.67
N ILE A 315 -14.12 -17.46 -4.46
CA ILE A 315 -13.17 -17.99 -5.45
C ILE A 315 -12.50 -19.21 -4.84
N ASP A 316 -12.42 -20.28 -5.64
CA ASP A 316 -11.91 -21.60 -5.26
C ASP A 316 -10.37 -21.64 -5.27
N TYR A 317 -9.77 -22.44 -4.37
CA TYR A 317 -8.37 -22.32 -3.95
C TYR A 317 -7.44 -23.39 -4.53
N LYS A 318 -6.17 -23.03 -4.70
CA LYS A 318 -5.06 -23.98 -4.93
C LYS A 318 -3.85 -23.58 -4.08
N LEU A 319 -3.29 -24.55 -3.35
CA LEU A 319 -2.09 -24.37 -2.52
C LEU A 319 -0.84 -24.50 -3.38
N TYR A 320 0.11 -23.57 -3.21
CA TYR A 320 1.44 -23.66 -3.83
C TYR A 320 2.55 -23.72 -2.78
N GLN A 321 3.60 -24.46 -3.10
CA GLN A 321 4.70 -24.80 -2.21
C GLN A 321 5.90 -23.87 -2.45
N ASN A 322 6.43 -23.34 -1.34
CA ASN A 322 7.74 -22.72 -1.09
C ASN A 322 8.63 -22.25 -2.25
N TYR A 323 8.96 -20.96 -2.22
CA TYR A 323 10.05 -20.37 -2.98
C TYR A 323 11.32 -20.27 -2.11
N PRO A 324 12.51 -20.62 -2.65
CA PRO A 324 13.76 -20.40 -1.95
C PRO A 324 13.98 -18.90 -1.72
N ASN A 325 14.00 -18.47 -0.46
CA ASN A 325 14.36 -17.11 -0.08
C ASN A 325 15.88 -17.07 0.15
N PRO A 326 16.67 -16.28 -0.61
CA PRO A 326 18.13 -16.20 -0.43
C PRO A 326 18.52 -15.64 0.94
N PHE A 327 17.57 -15.00 1.65
CA PHE A 327 17.75 -14.51 3.00
C PHE A 327 17.24 -15.49 4.07
N ASN A 328 16.32 -16.40 3.71
CA ASN A 328 15.75 -17.40 4.62
C ASN A 328 15.79 -18.83 4.03
N PRO A 329 16.86 -19.61 4.29
CA PRO A 329 17.00 -20.97 3.76
C PRO A 329 16.08 -22.00 4.46
N THR A 330 15.31 -21.63 5.49
CA THR A 330 14.52 -22.58 6.29
C THR A 330 13.03 -22.59 5.98
N THR A 331 12.54 -21.86 4.96
CA THR A 331 11.13 -21.88 4.56
C THR A 331 10.74 -23.28 4.06
N THR A 332 10.26 -24.11 5.00
CA THR A 332 9.66 -25.42 4.76
C THR A 332 8.26 -25.38 5.37
N SER A 333 7.23 -25.63 4.58
CA SER A 333 5.85 -25.70 5.07
C SER A 333 5.28 -27.06 4.72
N ALA A 334 4.76 -27.76 5.73
CA ALA A 334 4.18 -29.09 5.61
C ALA A 334 2.67 -28.96 5.36
N GLY A 335 2.22 -29.27 4.14
CA GLY A 335 0.81 -29.38 3.80
C GLY A 335 0.32 -30.83 3.86
N LYS A 336 -0.74 -31.10 4.64
CA LYS A 336 -1.39 -32.42 4.69
C LYS A 336 -2.55 -32.44 3.69
N ILE A 337 -2.42 -33.23 2.62
CA ILE A 337 -3.48 -33.38 1.60
C ILE A 337 -4.63 -34.20 2.19
N ARG A 338 -5.83 -33.62 2.33
CA ARG A 338 -7.08 -34.40 2.45
C ARG A 338 -7.52 -34.79 1.05
N THR A 339 -7.23 -36.03 0.65
CA THR A 339 -7.78 -36.60 -0.59
C THR A 339 -9.22 -37.05 -0.35
N SER A 340 -10.17 -36.52 -1.11
CA SER A 340 -11.52 -37.06 -1.18
C SER A 340 -11.51 -38.38 -1.97
N LYS A 341 -12.44 -39.30 -1.65
CA LYS A 341 -12.45 -40.69 -2.15
C LYS A 341 -12.68 -40.84 -3.67
N GLN A 342 -12.79 -39.76 -4.43
CA GLN A 342 -13.21 -39.81 -5.84
C GLN A 342 -12.05 -39.84 -6.84
N ASP A 343 -10.81 -39.52 -6.43
CA ASP A 343 -9.65 -39.47 -7.34
C ASP A 343 -8.81 -40.77 -7.42
N ARG A 344 -9.16 -41.81 -6.66
CA ARG A 344 -8.39 -43.08 -6.66
C ARG A 344 -8.48 -43.90 -7.95
N LYS A 345 -9.34 -43.56 -8.91
CA LYS A 345 -9.48 -44.34 -10.16
C LYS A 345 -8.74 -43.77 -11.38
N LYS A 346 -8.14 -42.58 -11.31
CA LYS A 346 -7.38 -42.00 -12.44
C LYS A 346 -5.85 -42.13 -12.32
N PHE A 347 -5.33 -42.47 -11.15
CA PHE A 347 -3.88 -42.49 -10.88
C PHE A 347 -3.18 -43.84 -11.14
N HIS A 348 -3.90 -44.90 -11.50
CA HIS A 348 -3.32 -46.25 -11.69
C HIS A 348 -3.03 -46.63 -13.16
N LYS A 349 -2.98 -45.69 -14.11
CA LYS A 349 -2.75 -46.01 -15.54
C LYS A 349 -1.68 -45.19 -16.26
N ARG A 350 -0.77 -44.51 -15.55
CA ARG A 350 0.36 -43.79 -16.18
C ARG A 350 1.66 -43.85 -15.37
N ILE A 351 1.99 -45.01 -14.83
CA ILE A 351 3.36 -45.32 -14.39
C ILE A 351 3.63 -46.75 -14.86
N ASN A 352 4.11 -46.86 -16.09
CA ASN A 352 4.76 -48.02 -16.72
C ASN A 352 4.92 -47.60 -18.18
N ASP A 353 5.93 -46.78 -18.47
CA ASP A 353 6.62 -46.73 -19.76
C ASP A 353 7.80 -45.73 -19.68
N CYS A 354 9.01 -46.29 -19.76
CA CYS A 354 10.29 -45.70 -20.18
C CYS A 354 11.19 -44.93 -19.18
N PRO A 355 12.54 -44.98 -19.38
CA PRO A 355 13.45 -45.59 -18.41
C PRO A 355 14.56 -44.67 -17.88
N GLU A 356 15.29 -45.21 -16.91
CA GLU A 356 16.44 -44.65 -16.18
C GLU A 356 17.67 -44.32 -17.03
N ASN A 357 18.46 -43.38 -16.49
CA ASN A 357 19.89 -43.11 -16.69
C ASN A 357 20.34 -42.19 -17.84
N GLY A 358 21.03 -41.11 -17.46
CA GLY A 358 21.77 -40.21 -18.35
C GLY A 358 22.44 -39.08 -17.56
N ASP A 359 23.64 -39.36 -17.06
CA ASP A 359 24.61 -38.42 -16.48
C ASP A 359 25.10 -37.42 -17.55
N PHE A 360 25.05 -36.11 -17.28
CA PHE A 360 25.76 -35.11 -18.08
C PHE A 360 26.25 -33.94 -17.21
N SER A 361 27.55 -33.98 -16.98
CA SER A 361 28.38 -32.83 -16.62
C SER A 361 28.74 -32.05 -17.89
N GLN A 362 28.67 -30.72 -17.86
CA GLN A 362 29.44 -29.89 -18.80
C GLN A 362 29.76 -28.51 -18.22
N LYS A 363 31.02 -28.14 -18.44
CA LYS A 363 31.74 -26.93 -18.03
C LYS A 363 31.23 -25.71 -18.80
N ALA A 364 31.28 -24.56 -18.14
CA ALA A 364 31.21 -23.25 -18.76
C ALA A 364 32.64 -22.78 -19.09
N ASP A 365 32.91 -22.57 -20.38
CA ASP A 365 34.00 -21.72 -20.86
C ASP A 365 33.44 -20.33 -21.15
N GLY A 366 34.21 -19.30 -20.81
CA GLY A 366 33.84 -17.89 -20.95
C GLY A 366 34.07 -17.33 -22.34
N ASP A 367 33.33 -16.27 -22.64
CA ASP A 367 33.82 -14.97 -23.10
C ASP A 367 32.75 -13.90 -22.79
#